data_AF-A0A528KLS2-F1
#
_entry.id   AF-A0A528KLS2-F1
#
_cell.length_a   1.000
_cell.length_b   1.000
_cell.length_c   1.000
_cell.angle_alpha   90.00
_cell.angle_beta   90.00
_cell.angle_gamma   90.00
#
_symmetry.space_group_name_H-M   'P 1'
#
loop_
_entity.id
_entity.type
_entity.pdbx_description
1 polymer ?
#
loop_
_entity_poly.entity_id
_entity_poly.type
_entity_poly.pdbx_seq_one_letter_code
_entity_poly.pdbx_strand_id
1 'polypeptide(L)' 'MFVAALAGILIPLLLDRFKIDPAVASAVFVTTVTDVVGFFAFLGLATWWFGVR' A
#
# COMPACT_ATOMS: atom_id res chain seq x y z
N MET A 1 -3.18 -9.11 -0.36
CA MET A 1 -3.75 -9.30 0.99
C MET A 1 -2.74 -9.01 2.09
N PHE A 2 -1.56 -9.64 2.12
CA PHE A 2 -0.53 -9.36 3.14
C PHE A 2 -0.10 -7.89 3.24
N VAL A 3 0.19 -7.23 2.11
CA VAL A 3 0.62 -5.82 2.11
C VAL A 3 -0.50 -4.90 2.62
N ALA A 4 -1.75 -5.16 2.25
CA ALA A 4 -2.90 -4.41 2.75
C ALA A 4 -3.09 -4.56 4.26
N ALA A 5 -2.95 -5.78 4.78
CA ALA A 5 -3.05 -6.04 6.22
C ALA A 5 -1.92 -5.37 7.01
N LEU A 6 -0.68 -5.44 6.51
CA LEU A 6 0.46 -4.77 7.12
C LEU A 6 0.31 -3.24 7.06
N ALA A 7 -0.06 -2.69 5.91
CA ALA A 7 -0.30 -1.26 5.73
C ALA A 7 -1.42 -0.77 6.67
N GLY A 8 -2.52 -1.52 6.78
CA GLY A 8 -3.64 -1.20 7.67
C GLY A 8 -3.28 -1.14 9.16
N ILE A 9 -2.19 -1.78 9.59
CA ILE A 9 -1.71 -1.76 10.98
C ILE A 9 -0.57 -0.74 11.15
N LEU A 10 0.43 -0.75 10.26
CA LEU A 10 1.62 0.09 10.37
C LEU A 10 1.35 1.57 10.07
N ILE A 11 0.49 1.89 9.11
CA ILE A 11 0.22 3.28 8.70
C ILE A 11 -0.44 4.08 9.83
N PRO A 12 -1.52 3.60 10.48
CA PRO A 12 -2.10 4.30 11.64
C PRO A 12 -1.10 4.47 12.78
N LEU A 13 -0.32 3.43 13.10
CA LEU A 13 0.69 3.47 14.16
C LEU A 13 1.80 4.49 13.90
N LEU A 14 2.24 4.61 12.64
CA LEU A 14 3.23 5.61 12.24
C LEU A 14 2.65 7.03 12.31
N LEU A 15 1.43 7.24 11.80
CA LEU A 15 0.76 8.55 11.83
C LEU A 15 0.58 9.05 13.27
N ASP A 16 0.12 8.18 14.16
CA ASP A 16 -0.04 8.50 15.59
C ASP A 16 1.30 8.88 16.24
N ARG A 17 2.39 8.19 15.88
CA ARG A 17 3.75 8.50 16.35
C ARG A 17 4.25 9.88 15.89
N PHE A 18 3.79 10.35 14.74
CA PHE A 18 4.07 11.70 14.22
C PHE A 18 3.06 12.76 14.67
N LYS A 19 2.13 12.42 15.59
CA LYS A 19 1.02 13.28 16.05
C LYS A 19 0.09 13.74 14.93
N ILE A 20 -0.04 12.96 13.86
CA ILE A 20 -0.97 13.18 12.76
C ILE A 20 -2.19 12.31 13.03
N ASP A 21 -3.40 12.88 12.91
CA ASP A 21 -4.64 12.15 13.16
C ASP A 21 -4.77 10.93 12.20
N PRO A 22 -4.65 9.70 12.72
CA PRO A 22 -4.71 8.51 11.89
C PRO A 22 -6.12 8.28 11.34
N ALA A 23 -7.19 8.77 11.96
CA ALA A 23 -8.56 8.54 11.48
C ALA A 23 -8.82 9.26 10.14
N VAL A 24 -8.24 10.45 9.98
CA VAL A 24 -8.40 11.27 8.75
C VAL A 24 -7.44 10.82 7.65
N ALA A 25 -6.19 10.47 8.01
CA ALA A 25 -5.15 10.19 7.03
C ALA A 25 -5.05 8.70 6.67
N SER A 26 -5.28 7.76 7.60
CA SER A 26 -4.94 6.35 7.40
C SER A 26 -5.68 5.70 6.24
N ALA A 27 -6.96 5.99 6.03
CA ALA A 27 -7.73 5.37 4.95
C ALA A 27 -7.14 5.71 3.57
N VAL A 28 -6.84 6.99 3.33
CA VAL A 28 -6.24 7.45 2.07
C VAL A 28 -4.81 6.90 1.89
N PHE A 29 -4.02 6.86 2.96
CA PHE A 29 -2.68 6.28 2.89
C PHE A 29 -2.71 4.76 2.64
N VAL A 30 -3.62 4.02 3.27
CA VAL A 30 -3.75 2.57 3.06
C VAL A 30 -4.18 2.29 1.61
N THR A 31 -5.20 2.99 1.10
CA THR A 31 -5.67 2.79 -0.27
C THR A 31 -4.59 3.12 -1.29
N THR A 32 -3.88 4.24 -1.12
CA THR A 32 -2.76 4.60 -2.03
C THR A 32 -1.64 3.57 -2.03
N VAL A 33 -1.25 3.05 -0.86
CA VAL A 33 -0.25 1.99 -0.77
C VAL A 33 -0.74 0.72 -1.45
N THR A 34 -2.00 0.33 -1.24
CA THR A 34 -2.55 -0.87 -1.90
C THR A 34 -2.70 -0.69 -3.40
N ASP A 35 -3.03 0.52 -3.88
CA ASP A 35 -3.15 0.83 -5.30
C ASP A 35 -1.79 0.74 -5.98
N VAL A 36 -0.77 1.38 -5.42
CA VAL A 36 0.61 1.35 -5.94
C VAL A 36 1.13 -0.09 -5.98
N VAL A 37 1.03 -0.81 -4.87
CA VAL A 37 1.53 -2.18 -4.78
C VAL A 37 0.73 -3.11 -5.70
N GLY A 38 -0.58 -2.95 -5.78
CA GLY A 38 -1.43 -3.74 -6.67
C GLY A 38 -1.08 -3.50 -8.14
N PHE A 39 -0.85 -2.23 -8.52
CA PHE A 39 -0.48 -1.85 -9.87
C PHE A 39 0.89 -2.41 -10.26
N PHE A 40 1.90 -2.25 -9.39
CA PHE A 40 3.23 -2.81 -9.62
C PHE A 40 3.26 -4.34 -9.62
N ALA A 41 2.50 -4.98 -8.73
CA ALA A 41 2.39 -6.43 -8.72
C ALA A 41 1.74 -6.94 -10.03
N PHE A 42 0.67 -6.29 -10.48
CA PHE A 42 -0.01 -6.65 -11.72
C PHE A 42 0.88 -6.44 -12.96
N LEU A 43 1.46 -5.25 -13.12
CA LEU A 43 2.33 -4.96 -14.26
C LEU A 43 3.63 -5.76 -14.21
N GLY A 44 4.24 -5.91 -13.03
CA GLY A 44 5.46 -6.70 -12.86
C GLY A 44 5.25 -8.18 -13.17
N LEU A 45 4.12 -8.76 -12.73
CA LEU A 45 3.73 -10.12 -13.12
C LEU A 45 3.49 -10.21 -14.63
N ALA A 46 2.80 -9.24 -15.23
CA ALA A 46 2.58 -9.21 -16.67
C ALA A 46 3.90 -9.13 -17.46
N THR A 47 4.81 -8.23 -17.09
CA THR A 47 6.13 -8.11 -17.72
C THR A 47 6.95 -9.39 -17.56
N TRP A 48 6.95 -9.98 -16.37
CA TRP A 48 7.66 -11.25 -16.13
C TRP A 48 7.08 -12.41 -16.94
N TRP A 49 5.75 -12.50 -17.01
CA TRP A 49 5.05 -13.56 -17.73
C TRP A 49 5.19 -13.44 -19.25
N PHE A 50 5.01 -12.23 -19.79
CA PHE A 50 5.10 -11.98 -21.24
C PHE A 50 6.54 -11.75 -21.71
N GLY A 51 7.52 -11.73 -20.80
CA GLY A 51 8.94 -11.58 -21.13
C GLY A 51 9.23 -10.31 -21.92
N VAL A 52 8.45 -9.26 -21.69
CA VAL A 52 8.64 -7.95 -22.36
C VAL A 52 9.97 -7.40 -21.86
N ARG A 53 10.97 -7.40 -22.74
CA ARG A 53 12.30 -6.82 -22.50
C ARG A 53 12.23 -5.30 -22.48
#